data_AF-A0A4R2S616-F1
#
_entry.id   AF-A0A4R2S616-F1
#
_cell.length_a   1.000
_cell.length_b   1.000
_cell.length_c   1.000
_cell.angle_alpha   90.00
_cell.angle_beta   90.00
_cell.angle_gamma   90.00
#
_symmetry.space_group_name_H-M   'P 1'
#
loop_
_entity.id
_entity.type
_entity.pdbx_description
1 polymer ?
#
loop_
_entity_poly.entity_id
_entity_poly.type
_entity_poly.pdbx_seq_one_letter_code
_entity_poly.pdbx_strand_id
1 'polypeptide(L)' 'MHTKTMAETARLTQLLGEALVLADTLELTIAAIHIDQALAQVPKAAPSA' A
#
# COMPACT_ATOMS: atom_id res chain seq x y z
N MET A 1 -4.70 9.15 -19.51
CA MET A 1 -4.44 7.82 -18.91
C MET A 1 -3.50 7.85 -17.70
N HIS A 2 -2.51 8.76 -17.64
CA HIS A 2 -1.57 8.89 -16.49
C HIS A 2 -2.21 9.29 -15.14
N THR A 3 -3.28 10.09 -15.15
CA THR A 3 -3.94 10.55 -13.91
C THR A 3 -4.79 9.46 -13.25
N LYS A 4 -5.33 8.53 -14.04
CA LYS A 4 -6.09 7.39 -13.56
C LYS A 4 -5.19 6.42 -12.79
N THR A 5 -4.00 6.17 -13.32
CA THR A 5 -2.98 5.32 -12.68
C THR A 5 -2.49 5.90 -11.35
N MET A 6 -2.23 7.21 -11.25
CA MET A 6 -1.81 7.82 -9.97
C MET A 6 -2.90 7.74 -8.89
N ALA A 7 -4.16 7.97 -9.26
CA ALA A 7 -5.29 7.84 -8.33
C ALA A 7 -5.55 6.39 -7.91
N GLU A 8 -5.36 5.43 -8.82
CA GLU A 8 -5.43 3.99 -8.53
C GLU A 8 -4.30 3.56 -7.58
N THR A 9 -3.07 4.05 -7.81
CA THR A 9 -1.93 3.81 -6.90
C THR A 9 -2.19 4.36 -5.51
N ALA A 10 -2.72 5.59 -5.39
CA ALA A 10 -3.05 6.17 -4.09
C ALA A 10 -4.12 5.38 -3.33
N ARG A 11 -5.18 4.93 -4.03
CA ARG A 11 -6.22 4.06 -3.45
C ARG A 11 -5.66 2.71 -3.03
N LEU A 12 -4.76 2.12 -3.82
CA LEU A 12 -4.11 0.87 -3.50
C LEU A 12 -3.22 0.99 -2.25
N THR A 13 -2.42 2.05 -2.16
CA THR A 13 -1.60 2.33 -0.97
C THR A 13 -2.46 2.49 0.28
N GLN A 14 -3.59 3.21 0.18
CA GLN A 14 -4.51 3.38 1.31
C GLN A 14 -5.10 2.03 1.75
N LEU A 15 -5.60 1.21 0.81
CA LEU A 15 -6.18 -0.09 1.10
C LEU A 15 -5.15 -1.04 1.75
N LEU A 16 -3.91 -1.04 1.25
CA LEU A 16 -2.83 -1.84 1.84
C LEU A 16 -2.47 -1.36 3.26
N GLY A 17 -2.50 -0.05 3.51
CA GLY A 17 -2.31 0.49 4.86
C GLY A 17 -3.41 0.06 5.83
N GLU A 18 -4.67 0.09 5.40
CA GLU A 18 -5.81 -0.40 6.20
C GLU A 18 -5.70 -1.91 6.47
N ALA A 19 -5.27 -2.69 5.45
CA ALA A 19 -5.04 -4.12 5.60
C ALA A 19 -3.89 -4.44 6.56
N LEU A 20 -2.83 -3.63 6.59
CA LEU A 20 -1.71 -3.79 7.52
C LEU A 20 -2.17 -3.61 8.97
N VAL A 21 -2.92 -2.54 9.25
CA VAL A 21 -3.49 -2.28 10.58
C VAL A 21 -4.41 -3.42 11.02
N LEU A 22 -5.21 -3.96 10.10
CA LEU A 22 -6.06 -5.11 10.39
C LEU A 22 -5.23 -6.38 10.68
N ALA A 23 -4.18 -6.63 9.90
CA ALA A 23 -3.29 -7.77 10.11
C ALA A 23 -2.58 -7.70 11.46
N ASP A 24 -2.11 -6.52 11.86
CA ASP A 24 -1.51 -6.28 13.18
C ASP A 24 -2.52 -6.50 14.31
N THR A 25 -3.76 -6.00 14.14
CA THR A 25 -4.83 -6.18 15.13
C THR A 25 -5.20 -7.64 15.34
N LEU A 26 -5.11 -8.46 14.29
CA LEU A 26 -5.41 -9.89 14.31
C LEU A 26 -4.18 -10.75 14.63
N GLU A 27 -3.03 -10.14 14.95
CA GLU A 27 -1.76 -10.83 15.22
C GLU A 27 -1.30 -11.73 14.06
N LEU A 28 -1.68 -11.38 12.82
CA LEU A 28 -1.31 -12.12 11.61
C LEU A 28 0.05 -11.67 11.08
N THR A 29 1.12 -11.97 11.83
CA THR A 29 2.49 -11.49 11.58
C THR A 29 2.97 -11.72 10.13
N ILE A 30 2.71 -12.90 9.57
CA ILE A 30 3.13 -13.21 8.19
C ILE A 30 2.35 -12.39 7.16
N ALA A 31 1.06 -12.13 7.40
CA ALA A 31 0.26 -11.27 6.53
C ALA A 31 0.76 -9.82 6.60
N ALA A 32 1.03 -9.31 7.80
CA ALA A 32 1.57 -7.97 7.99
C ALA A 32 2.91 -7.77 7.25
N ILE A 33 3.84 -8.73 7.34
CA ILE A 33 5.12 -8.71 6.61
C ILE A 33 4.89 -8.62 5.10
N HIS A 34 4.00 -9.44 4.54
CA HIS A 34 3.74 -9.41 3.10
C HIS A 34 3.05 -8.12 2.65
N ILE A 35 2.17 -7.55 3.47
CA ILE A 35 1.51 -6.27 3.17
C ILE A 35 2.52 -5.12 3.20
N ASP A 36 3.44 -5.11 4.17
CA ASP A 36 4.51 -4.11 4.24
C ASP A 36 5.46 -4.21 3.02
N GLN A 37 5.83 -5.43 2.62
CA GLN A 37 6.61 -5.66 1.40
C GLN A 37 5.86 -5.23 0.13
N ALA A 38 4.54 -5.40 0.08
CA ALA A 38 3.72 -4.94 -1.03
C ALA A 38 3.68 -3.40 -1.07
N LEU A 39 3.51 -2.73 0.08
CA LEU A 39 3.57 -1.27 0.21
C LEU A 39 4.91 -0.71 -0.27
N ALA A 40 6.03 -1.36 0.08
CA ALA A 40 7.36 -0.96 -0.35
C ALA A 40 7.58 -1.06 -1.87
N GLN A 41 6.82 -1.93 -2.55
CA GLN A 41 6.87 -2.11 -4.00
C GLN A 41 5.91 -1.20 -4.76
N VAL A 42 4.94 -0.57 -4.09
CA VAL A 42 4.08 0.42 -4.74
C VAL A 42 4.95 1.62 -5.10
N PRO A 43 5.06 2.00 -6.39
CA PRO A 43 5.88 3.13 -6.80
C PRO A 43 5.38 4.38 -6.07
N LYS A 44 6.19 4.87 -5.12
CA LYS A 44 5.96 6.13 -4.44
C LYS A 44 5.88 7.16 -5.56
N ALA A 45 4.71 7.79 -5.73
CA ALA A 45 4.53 8.86 -6.72
C ALA A 45 5.71 9.82 -6.53
N ALA A 46 6.65 9.78 -7.47
CA ALA A 46 7.87 10.56 -7.36
C ALA A 46 7.41 12.02 -7.21
N PRO A 47 7.92 12.78 -6.23
CA PRO A 47 7.67 14.21 -6.22
C PRO A 47 8.19 14.72 -7.56
N SER A 48 7.26 15.12 -8.43
CA SER A 48 7.60 15.77 -9.68
C SER A 48 8.30 17.08 -9.29
N ALA A 49 9.62 17.07 -9.38
CA ALA A 49 10.46 18.27 -9.35
C ALA A 49 10.42 18.95 -10.72
#